data_AF-A0AAV0NBA8-F1
#
_entry.id   AF-A0AAV0NBA8-F1
#
_cell.length_a   1.000
_cell.length_b   1.000
_cell.length_c   1.000
_cell.angle_alpha   90.00
_cell.angle_beta   90.00
_cell.angle_gamma   90.00
#
_symmetry.space_group_name_H-M   'P 1'
#
loop_
_entity.id
_entity.type
_entity.pdbx_description
1 polymer ?
#
loop_
_entity_poly.entity_id
_entity_poly.type
_entity_poly.pdbx_seq_one_letter_code
_entity_poly.pdbx_strand_id
1 'polypeptide(L)'
;NPNSHLSFSYDPFTVSAASGDVFLGNGTLPAFSLSKKNETSLRNVVVSGSNEVDAESVNGLRSDLKKRNGVATLKIQLDTKVVVKVGKLKTKKVGIRVTCEDIKGAVPKGKAPPSVVVTAGSKCKVDLRIKIWKVTFRVSFHSHASNLPLPSKTPDLIQE
;
A
#
# COMPACT_ATOMS: atom_id res chain seq x y z
N ASN A 1 7.89 6.99 -7.67
CA ASN A 1 7.92 5.91 -8.69
C ASN A 1 9.24 5.98 -9.44
N PRO A 2 10.27 5.25 -8.97
CA PRO A 2 11.56 5.19 -9.65
C PRO A 2 11.52 4.33 -10.92
N ASN A 3 10.47 3.52 -11.14
CA ASN A 3 10.40 2.59 -12.24
C ASN A 3 10.04 3.29 -13.56
N SER A 4 10.73 2.92 -14.64
CA SER A 4 10.56 3.47 -15.99
C SER A 4 9.52 2.74 -16.85
N HIS A 5 9.04 1.57 -16.41
CA HIS A 5 8.14 0.70 -17.16
C HIS A 5 6.73 0.66 -16.55
N LEU A 6 6.64 0.88 -15.24
CA LEU A 6 5.41 0.78 -14.46
C LEU A 6 4.80 2.15 -14.19
N SER A 7 3.47 2.22 -14.26
CA SER A 7 2.68 3.29 -13.63
C SER A 7 1.71 2.71 -12.61
N PHE A 8 1.32 3.53 -11.65
CA PHE A 8 0.48 3.13 -10.53
C PHE A 8 -0.78 3.98 -10.51
N SER A 9 -1.91 3.36 -10.20
CA SER A 9 -3.15 4.08 -9.87
C SER A 9 -3.56 3.67 -8.46
N TYR A 10 -3.58 4.63 -7.55
CA TYR A 10 -3.96 4.43 -6.16
C TYR A 10 -5.39 4.87 -5.93
N ASP A 11 -6.13 4.08 -5.16
CA ASP A 11 -7.38 4.49 -4.54
C ASP A 11 -7.11 5.56 -3.45
N PRO A 12 -8.15 6.22 -2.91
CA PRO A 12 -7.96 7.12 -1.77
C PRO A 12 -7.25 6.40 -0.63
N PHE A 13 -6.36 7.11 0.06
CA PHE A 13 -5.66 6.57 1.22
C PHE A 13 -6.47 6.89 2.46
N THR A 14 -6.59 5.92 3.35
CA THR A 14 -6.92 6.19 4.76
C THR A 14 -5.62 6.35 5.52
N VAL A 15 -5.51 7.45 6.25
CA VAL A 15 -4.37 7.74 7.13
C VAL A 15 -4.85 7.67 8.57
N SER A 16 -4.11 6.98 9.43
CA SER A 16 -4.33 6.98 10.87
C SER A 16 -3.05 7.29 11.63
N ALA A 17 -3.20 7.94 12.78
CA ALA A 17 -2.13 8.25 13.70
C ALA A 17 -2.46 7.70 15.09
N ALA A 18 -1.44 7.14 15.74
CA ALA A 18 -1.51 6.61 17.10
C ALA A 18 -0.21 6.93 17.87
N SER A 19 -0.28 6.87 19.20
CA SER A 19 0.89 6.89 20.09
C SER A 19 0.78 5.71 21.05
N GLY A 20 1.66 4.72 20.90
CA GLY A 20 1.42 3.40 21.51
C GLY A 20 0.13 2.80 20.96
N ASP A 21 -0.75 2.34 21.86
CA ASP A 21 -2.07 1.80 21.52
C ASP A 21 -3.17 2.86 21.49
N VAL A 22 -2.84 4.13 21.79
CA VAL A 22 -3.80 5.23 21.83
C VAL A 22 -3.99 5.81 20.44
N PHE A 23 -5.20 5.67 19.91
CA PHE A 23 -5.60 6.30 18.64
C PHE A 23 -5.70 7.82 18.79
N LEU A 24 -5.02 8.56 17.90
CA LEU A 24 -4.98 10.02 17.94
C LEU A 24 -5.88 10.67 16.88
N GLY A 25 -6.13 9.98 15.78
CA GLY A 25 -6.96 10.53 14.71
C GLY A 25 -6.76 9.84 13.36
N ASN A 26 -7.58 10.26 12.41
CA ASN A 26 -7.55 9.80 11.03
C ASN A 26 -7.69 10.95 10.04
N GLY A 27 -7.41 10.64 8.78
CA GLY A 27 -7.59 11.53 7.65
C GLY A 27 -7.62 10.75 6.34
N THR A 28 -7.80 11.43 5.23
CA THR A 28 -7.81 10.81 3.90
C THR A 28 -6.97 11.59 2.91
N LEU A 29 -6.38 10.87 1.94
CA LEU A 29 -5.79 11.47 0.75
C LEU A 29 -6.59 11.05 -0.47
N PRO A 30 -6.80 11.94 -1.45
CA PRO A 30 -7.53 11.60 -2.65
C PRO A 30 -6.81 10.52 -3.47
N ALA A 31 -7.56 9.83 -4.31
CA ALA A 31 -7.01 8.93 -5.31
C ALA A 31 -6.09 9.69 -6.27
N PHE A 32 -5.01 9.05 -6.71
CA PHE A 32 -4.10 9.64 -7.70
C PHE A 32 -3.42 8.58 -8.55
N SER A 33 -2.87 8.99 -9.69
CA SER A 33 -2.02 8.13 -10.52
C SER A 33 -0.59 8.65 -10.54
N LEU A 34 0.36 7.72 -10.44
CA LEU A 34 1.78 8.00 -10.44
C LEU A 34 2.40 7.46 -11.73
N SER A 35 2.81 8.36 -12.61
CA SER A 35 3.48 8.05 -13.87
C SER A 35 4.90 7.51 -13.64
N LYS A 36 5.52 7.01 -14.71
CA LYS A 36 6.89 6.49 -14.73
C LYS A 36 7.89 7.57 -14.32
N LYS A 37 8.96 7.21 -13.59
CA LYS A 37 10.01 8.13 -13.14
C LYS A 37 9.48 9.43 -12.52
N ASN A 38 8.43 9.32 -11.69
CA ASN A 38 7.75 10.46 -11.10
C ASN A 38 7.84 10.41 -9.57
N GLU A 39 8.01 11.56 -8.94
CA GLU A 39 7.97 11.76 -7.50
C GLU A 39 6.73 12.60 -7.14
N THR A 40 6.05 12.24 -6.06
CA THR A 40 4.85 12.97 -5.62
C THR A 40 4.90 13.11 -4.12
N SER A 41 4.80 14.36 -3.66
CA SER A 41 4.61 14.69 -2.26
C SER A 41 3.12 14.79 -1.96
N LEU A 42 2.68 14.13 -0.89
CA LEU A 42 1.28 14.13 -0.45
C LEU A 42 1.22 14.86 0.89
N ARG A 43 0.24 15.76 1.02
CA ARG A 43 -0.02 16.50 2.26
C ARG A 43 -1.42 16.15 2.76
N ASN A 44 -1.50 15.75 4.02
CA ASN A 44 -2.77 15.47 4.71
C ASN A 44 -2.79 16.19 6.06
N VAL A 45 -3.99 16.45 6.57
CA VAL A 45 -4.23 16.83 7.96
C VAL A 45 -4.98 15.68 8.62
N VAL A 46 -4.40 15.15 9.70
CA VAL A 46 -5.05 14.14 10.53
C VAL A 46 -5.75 14.86 11.66
N VAL A 47 -7.04 14.59 11.84
CA VAL A 47 -7.86 15.20 12.89
C VAL A 47 -8.30 14.12 13.85
N SER A 48 -8.25 14.41 15.15
CA SER A 48 -8.88 13.57 16.16
C SER A 48 -10.40 13.56 15.90
N GLY A 49 -10.95 12.41 15.50
CA GLY A 49 -12.40 12.25 15.39
C GLY A 49 -13.08 12.34 16.76
N SER A 50 -14.41 12.34 16.79
CA SER A 50 -15.24 12.26 18.02
C SER A 50 -15.20 10.89 18.71
N ASN A 51 -14.20 10.06 18.40
CA ASN A 51 -14.02 8.78 19.08
C ASN A 51 -13.61 9.11 20.51
N GLU A 52 -14.44 8.77 21.49
CA GLU A 52 -14.11 8.90 22.89
C GLU A 52 -12.85 8.08 23.17
N VAL A 53 -11.72 8.77 23.29
CA VAL A 53 -10.52 8.18 23.87
C VAL A 53 -10.83 8.07 25.35
N ASP A 54 -10.84 6.84 25.87
CA ASP A 54 -11.18 6.60 27.26
C ASP A 54 -10.21 7.33 28.19
N ALA A 55 -10.69 7.70 29.37
CA ALA A 55 -9.94 8.54 30.31
C ALA A 55 -8.62 7.88 30.77
N GLU A 56 -8.56 6.54 30.80
CA GLU A 56 -7.37 5.80 31.17
C GLU A 56 -6.28 5.93 30.09
N SER A 57 -6.63 5.72 28.82
CA SER A 57 -5.76 5.93 27.67
C SER A 57 -5.20 7.36 27.60
N VAL A 58 -6.03 8.38 27.86
CA VAL A 58 -5.59 9.78 27.90
C VAL A 58 -4.60 10.01 29.05
N ASN A 59 -4.86 9.45 30.23
CA ASN A 59 -3.99 9.59 31.39
C ASN A 59 -2.66 8.86 31.19
N GLY A 60 -2.68 7.67 30.58
CA GLY A 60 -1.49 6.94 30.17
C GLY A 60 -0.65 7.76 29.20
N LEU A 61 -1.28 8.30 28.14
CA LEU A 61 -0.60 9.14 27.16
C LEU A 61 0.02 10.39 27.80
N ARG A 62 -0.69 11.07 28.71
CA ARG A 62 -0.16 12.22 29.45
C ARG A 62 1.02 11.84 30.34
N SER A 63 0.96 10.70 31.00
CA SER A 63 2.04 10.18 31.85
C SER A 63 3.30 9.87 31.02
N ASP A 64 3.14 9.20 29.89
CA ASP A 64 4.24 8.86 28.99
C ASP A 64 4.88 10.11 28.38
N LEU A 65 4.08 11.10 28.00
CA LEU A 65 4.60 12.39 27.55
C LEU A 65 5.41 13.09 28.64
N LYS A 66 4.93 13.10 29.90
CA LYS A 66 5.68 13.69 31.02
C LYS A 66 7.02 13.02 31.22
N LYS A 67 7.06 11.67 31.19
CA LYS A 67 8.30 10.87 31.32
C LYS A 67 9.28 11.10 30.19
N ARG A 68 8.79 11.47 29.00
CA ARG A 68 9.58 11.72 27.78
C ARG A 68 9.77 13.20 27.48
N ASN A 69 9.67 14.07 28.48
CA ASN A 69 9.87 15.52 28.36
C ASN A 69 8.99 16.19 27.28
N GLY A 70 7.79 15.66 27.05
CA GLY A 70 6.83 16.14 26.06
C GLY A 70 7.05 15.59 24.64
N VAL A 71 7.92 14.59 24.46
CA VAL A 71 8.16 13.94 23.16
C VAL A 71 7.27 12.71 23.01
N ALA A 72 6.37 12.76 22.03
CA ALA A 72 5.53 11.64 21.62
C ALA A 72 6.30 10.72 20.66
N THR A 73 5.98 9.42 20.71
CA THR A 73 6.39 8.45 19.70
C THR A 73 5.17 8.03 18.91
N LEU A 74 5.14 8.43 17.64
CA LEU A 74 4.00 8.29 16.76
C LEU A 74 4.14 7.06 15.86
N LYS A 75 3.00 6.43 15.63
CA LYS A 75 2.77 5.42 14.60
C LYS A 75 1.80 6.00 13.58
N ILE A 76 2.22 6.00 12.32
CA ILE A 76 1.38 6.42 11.19
C ILE A 76 1.11 5.20 10.32
N GLN A 77 -0.18 4.98 10.03
CA GLN A 77 -0.61 3.95 9.09
C GLN A 77 -1.28 4.58 7.88
N LEU A 78 -0.91 4.09 6.70
CA LEU A 78 -1.52 4.46 5.42
C LEU A 78 -2.06 3.20 4.75
N ASP A 79 -3.36 3.16 4.53
CA ASP A 79 -4.05 2.09 3.85
C ASP A 79 -4.58 2.57 2.51
N THR A 80 -4.28 1.85 1.43
CA THR A 80 -4.79 2.14 0.10
C THR A 80 -4.95 0.84 -0.70
N LYS A 81 -5.42 0.96 -1.93
CA LYS A 81 -5.31 -0.10 -2.93
C LYS A 81 -4.62 0.46 -4.17
N VAL A 82 -3.80 -0.36 -4.80
CA VAL A 82 -3.06 0.01 -6.01
C VAL A 82 -3.42 -0.91 -7.18
N VAL A 83 -3.44 -0.33 -8.37
CA VAL A 83 -3.38 -1.04 -9.65
C VAL A 83 -2.05 -0.68 -10.30
N VAL A 84 -1.29 -1.70 -10.69
CA VAL A 84 -0.04 -1.53 -11.44
C VAL A 84 -0.36 -1.69 -12.93
N LYS A 85 0.19 -0.80 -13.75
CA LYS A 85 0.06 -0.87 -15.22
C LYS A 85 1.42 -1.09 -15.85
N VAL A 86 1.48 -2.04 -16.79
CA VAL A 86 2.66 -2.34 -17.61
C VAL A 86 2.23 -2.29 -19.07
N GLY A 87 2.62 -1.22 -19.77
CA GLY A 87 2.08 -0.96 -21.11
C GLY A 87 0.55 -0.87 -21.09
N LYS A 88 -0.12 -1.75 -21.85
CA LYS A 88 -1.59 -1.85 -21.91
C LYS A 88 -2.19 -2.78 -20.84
N LEU A 89 -1.38 -3.59 -20.18
CA LEU A 89 -1.82 -4.57 -19.18
C LEU A 89 -2.00 -3.89 -17.81
N LYS A 90 -3.06 -4.26 -17.08
CA LYS A 90 -3.35 -3.78 -15.72
C LYS A 90 -3.45 -4.97 -14.77
N THR A 91 -2.87 -4.87 -13.59
CA THR A 91 -3.04 -5.88 -12.54
C THR A 91 -4.44 -5.79 -11.93
N LYS A 92 -4.84 -6.84 -11.21
CA LYS A 92 -5.93 -6.69 -10.24
C LYS A 92 -5.52 -5.68 -9.17
N LYS A 93 -6.54 -5.09 -8.54
CA LYS A 93 -6.37 -4.15 -7.45
C LYS A 93 -5.88 -4.89 -6.20
N VAL A 94 -4.74 -4.47 -5.65
CA VAL A 94 -4.10 -5.07 -4.46
C VAL A 94 -4.09 -4.05 -3.33
N GLY A 95 -4.47 -4.44 -2.12
CA GLY A 95 -4.38 -3.56 -0.97
C GLY A 95 -2.93 -3.39 -0.51
N ILE A 96 -2.58 -2.20 -0.04
CA ILE A 96 -1.27 -1.90 0.54
C ILE A 96 -1.51 -1.23 1.89
N ARG A 97 -0.75 -1.65 2.89
CA ARG A 97 -0.61 -0.93 4.16
C ARG A 97 0.84 -0.51 4.34
N VAL A 98 1.05 0.77 4.57
CA VAL A 98 2.34 1.29 5.03
C VAL A 98 2.19 1.59 6.53
N THR A 99 3.09 1.06 7.35
CA THR A 99 3.15 1.33 8.78
C THR A 99 4.50 1.95 9.10
N CYS A 100 4.52 3.22 9.49
CA CYS A 100 5.72 3.91 9.93
C CYS A 100 5.68 4.07 11.46
N GLU A 101 6.69 3.53 12.14
CA GLU A 101 6.84 3.57 13.59
C GLU A 101 8.06 4.39 14.00
N ASP A 102 8.21 4.64 15.31
CA ASP A 102 9.31 5.37 15.93
C ASP A 102 9.44 6.84 15.47
N ILE A 103 8.37 7.46 14.97
CA ILE A 103 8.36 8.87 14.56
C ILE A 103 8.31 9.75 15.81
N LYS A 104 9.30 10.62 16.02
CA LYS A 104 9.39 11.45 17.23
C LYS A 104 8.90 12.87 16.97
N GLY A 105 7.93 13.33 17.75
CA GLY A 105 7.38 14.68 17.69
C GLY A 105 7.21 15.29 19.07
N ALA A 106 7.60 16.56 19.24
CA ALA A 106 7.40 17.28 20.49
C ALA A 106 5.96 17.83 20.56
N VAL A 107 5.22 17.62 21.63
CA VAL A 107 3.89 18.20 21.75
C VAL A 107 4.01 19.72 21.93
N PRO A 108 3.32 20.55 21.11
CA PRO A 108 3.33 21.99 21.26
C PRO A 108 2.89 22.41 22.66
N LYS A 109 3.64 23.29 23.32
CA LYS A 109 3.25 23.87 24.61
C LYS A 109 2.42 25.13 24.36
N GLY A 110 1.18 25.15 24.82
CA GLY A 110 0.30 26.32 24.71
C GLY A 110 -0.05 26.69 23.27
N LYS A 111 0.01 27.97 22.93
CA LYS A 111 -0.30 28.50 21.58
C LYS A 111 0.88 28.44 20.60
N ALA A 112 1.94 27.70 20.94
CA ALA A 112 3.11 27.57 20.07
C ALA A 112 2.73 26.92 18.72
N PRO A 113 3.42 27.28 17.62
CA PRO A 113 3.18 26.67 16.33
C PRO A 113 3.43 25.15 16.36
N PRO A 114 2.83 24.39 15.43
CA PRO A 114 3.03 22.94 15.34
C PRO A 114 4.52 22.61 15.25
N SER A 115 4.97 21.69 16.11
CA SER A 115 6.36 21.24 16.13
C SER A 115 6.73 20.55 14.83
N VAL A 116 7.94 20.81 14.33
CA VAL A 116 8.53 20.00 13.25
C VAL A 116 8.87 18.62 13.81
N VAL A 117 8.40 17.59 13.12
CA VAL A 117 8.60 16.18 13.50
C VAL A 117 9.94 15.70 12.94
N VAL A 118 10.70 14.95 13.74
CA VAL A 118 11.91 14.29 13.26
C VAL A 118 11.51 12.97 12.61
N THR A 119 11.57 12.92 11.29
CA THR A 119 11.32 11.70 10.50
C THR A 119 12.59 10.86 10.30
N ALA A 120 13.76 11.41 10.62
CA ALA A 120 15.04 10.71 10.57
C ALA A 120 15.01 9.51 11.53
N GLY A 121 15.20 8.30 10.98
CA GLY A 121 15.17 7.05 11.74
C GLY A 121 13.79 6.40 11.88
N SER A 122 12.74 6.96 11.25
CA SER A 122 11.43 6.28 11.19
C SER A 122 11.53 4.96 10.42
N LYS A 123 10.88 3.91 10.97
CA LYS A 123 10.88 2.58 10.35
C LYS A 123 9.54 2.37 9.64
N CYS A 124 9.55 2.48 8.32
CA CYS A 124 8.37 2.23 7.50
C CYS A 124 8.39 0.81 6.93
N LYS A 125 7.35 0.03 7.24
CA LYS A 125 7.08 -1.30 6.68
C LYS A 125 5.94 -1.21 5.68
N VAL A 126 6.04 -1.99 4.61
CA VAL A 126 5.02 -2.07 3.56
C VAL A 126 4.49 -3.49 3.51
N ASP A 127 3.21 -3.66 3.81
CA ASP A 127 2.50 -4.94 3.82
C ASP A 127 1.52 -5.01 2.65
N LEU A 128 1.60 -6.08 1.85
CA LEU A 128 0.61 -6.36 0.81
C LEU A 128 -0.61 -7.06 1.40
N ARG A 129 -1.78 -6.48 1.13
CA ARG A 129 -3.09 -7.00 1.57
C ARG A 129 -3.77 -7.68 0.39
N ILE A 130 -3.27 -8.87 0.07
CA ILE A 130 -3.84 -9.70 -0.98
C ILE A 130 -5.07 -10.40 -0.42
N LYS A 131 -6.25 -10.03 -0.90
CA LYS A 131 -7.42 -10.90 -0.74
C LYS A 131 -7.17 -12.11 -1.63
N ILE A 132 -6.96 -13.29 -1.05
CA ILE A 132 -6.84 -14.53 -1.83
C ILE A 132 -8.23 -14.77 -2.45
N TRP A 133 -8.38 -14.42 -3.72
CA TRP A 133 -9.51 -14.84 -4.52
C TRP A 133 -9.22 -16.28 -4.97
N LYS A 134 -10.12 -17.24 -4.71
CA LYS A 134 -10.07 -18.56 -5.33
C LYS A 134 -10.14 -18.37 -6.85
N VAL A 135 -9.00 -18.42 -7.52
CA VAL A 135 -8.94 -18.39 -8.97
C VAL A 135 -9.13 -19.84 -9.43
N THR A 136 -10.33 -20.19 -9.86
CA THR A 136 -10.53 -21.45 -10.60
C THR A 136 -9.87 -21.26 -11.96
N PHE A 137 -8.64 -21.75 -12.12
CA PHE A 137 -8.00 -21.79 -13.43
C PHE A 137 -8.78 -22.81 -14.29
N ARG A 138 -9.77 -22.35 -15.05
CA ARG A 138 -10.23 -23.12 -16.21
C ARG A 138 -9.16 -22.99 -17.28
N VAL A 139 -8.19 -23.90 -17.25
CA VAL A 139 -7.35 -24.16 -18.42
C VAL A 139 -8.28 -24.79 -19.46
N SER A 140 -8.75 -23.99 -20.41
CA SER A 140 -9.47 -24.51 -21.56
C SER A 140 -8.43 -24.93 -22.59
N PHE A 141 -8.06 -26.21 -22.59
CA PHE A 141 -7.31 -26.80 -23.68
C PHE A 141 -8.23 -26.86 -24.90
N HIS A 142 -8.14 -25.86 -25.78
CA HIS A 142 -8.59 -26.04 -27.15
C HIS A 142 -7.55 -26.89 -27.87
N SER A 143 -7.76 -28.21 -27.82
CA SER A 143 -7.07 -29.13 -28.73
C SER A 143 -7.58 -28.86 -30.14
N HIS A 144 -6.83 -28.08 -30.93
CA HIS A 144 -6.97 -28.13 -32.38
C HIS A 144 -6.44 -29.50 -32.83
N ALA A 145 -7.36 -30.45 -33.06
CA ALA A 145 -7.06 -31.65 -33.80
C ALA A 145 -6.79 -31.26 -35.26
N SER A 146 -5.53 -30.94 -35.57
CA SER A 146 -5.06 -30.96 -36.95
C SER A 146 -5.00 -32.42 -37.40
N ASN A 147 -5.95 -32.83 -38.24
CA ASN A 147 -5.89 -34.08 -39.00
C ASN A 147 -4.60 -34.08 -39.83
N LEU A 148 -3.60 -34.84 -39.39
CA LEU A 148 -2.51 -35.24 -40.27
C LEU A 148 -3.04 -36.28 -41.26
N PRO A 149 -2.87 -36.09 -42.58
CA PRO A 149 -3.12 -37.15 -43.54
C PRO A 149 -2.10 -38.28 -43.37
N LEU A 150 -2.61 -39.52 -43.38
CA LEU A 150 -1.83 -40.74 -43.43
C LEU A 150 -0.88 -40.73 -44.65
N PRO A 151 0.38 -41.16 -44.51
CA PRO A 151 1.26 -41.34 -45.66
C PRO A 151 0.75 -42.48 -46.55
N SER A 152 0.38 -42.16 -47.78
CA SER A 152 0.13 -43.10 -48.86
C SER A 152 1.41 -43.86 -49.19
N LYS A 153 1.40 -45.18 -48.99
CA LYS A 153 2.47 -46.07 -49.41
C LYS A 153 2.20 -46.49 -50.85
N THR A 154 3.05 -46.06 -51.78
CA THR A 154 3.18 -46.66 -53.11
C THR A 154 4.60 -46.39 -53.61
N PRO A 155 5.44 -47.42 -53.74
CA PRO A 155 6.61 -47.36 -54.61
C PRO A 155 6.36 -48.24 -55.83
N ASP A 156 6.07 -47.58 -56.95
CA ASP A 156 6.45 -48.06 -58.28
C ASP A 156 7.81 -47.40 -58.59
N LEU A 157 8.79 -47.94 -59.32
CA LEU A 157 9.04 -49.21 -60.01
C LEU A 157 10.36 -48.94 -60.76
N ILE A 158 11.44 -49.70 -60.61
CA ILE A 158 12.53 -49.71 -61.61
C ILE A 158 13.10 -51.13 -61.76
N GLN A 159 13.06 -51.60 -63.00
CA GLN A 159 13.79 -52.73 -63.57
C GLN A 159 15.30 -52.46 -63.60
N GLU A 160 16.11 -53.44 -63.18
CA GLU A 160 17.07 -54.19 -64.01
C GLU A 160 17.54 -55.44 -63.26
#